data_AF-A0A9E3IPW5-F1
#
_entry.id   AF-A0A9E3IPW5-F1
#
_cell.length_a   1.000
_cell.length_b   1.000
_cell.length_c   1.000
_cell.angle_alpha   90.00
_cell.angle_beta   90.00
_cell.angle_gamma   90.00
#
_symmetry.space_group_name_H-M   'P 1'
#
loop_
_entity.id
_entity.type
_entity.pdbx_description
1 polymer ?
#
loop_
_entity_poly.entity_id
_entity_poly.type
_entity_poly.pdbx_seq_one_letter_code
_entity_poly.pdbx_strand_id
1 'polypeptide(L)'
;MAKSSATLDWCIVRLGEDHNWWVDEVSDPVRWDVDGLSIIDPRQMAHLIELVEPLRDYGFDQDTMEAAFILFRIEREAGEQRVRLKRVKDSFFESEEKLFALADIVDEENGPYADLLDHLTRCRVKMLNDIFKFESKLTVDEVEDEIREDQNASFIEGKAIHTFEELCAILDYVPAGWESEEGEDSGKSDEDIDDEDLPELDADEEERLKNDQSLKWDDDEESDDEEKPKGDDDDEEKEDSDSDDDDDKPKKPAKRKR
;
A
#
# COMPACT_ATOMS: atom_id res chain seq x y z
N MET A 1 19.78 -26.35 20.08
CA MET A 1 19.10 -25.68 18.95
C MET A 1 17.93 -24.93 19.55
N ALA A 2 18.08 -23.62 19.73
CA ALA A 2 17.04 -22.81 20.35
C ALA A 2 15.87 -22.75 19.37
N LYS A 3 14.78 -23.47 19.69
CA LYS A 3 13.48 -23.18 19.12
C LYS A 3 13.07 -21.82 19.70
N SER A 4 13.46 -20.74 19.03
CA SER A 4 12.90 -19.42 19.26
C SER A 4 11.46 -19.49 18.78
N SER A 5 10.56 -19.98 19.64
CA SER A 5 9.13 -19.82 19.38
C SER A 5 8.85 -18.32 19.43
N ALA A 6 8.79 -17.66 18.27
CA ALA A 6 8.23 -16.32 18.09
C ALA A 6 6.71 -16.43 18.26
N THR A 7 6.30 -16.86 19.45
CA THR A 7 4.90 -17.11 19.73
C THR A 7 4.28 -15.85 20.29
N LEU A 8 3.77 -15.00 19.40
CA LEU A 8 2.76 -14.02 19.79
C LEU A 8 1.60 -14.79 20.42
N ASP A 9 1.26 -14.49 21.67
CA ASP A 9 0.19 -15.19 22.40
C ASP A 9 -1.14 -14.42 22.32
N TRP A 10 -1.05 -13.09 22.28
CA TRP A 10 -2.18 -12.18 22.17
C TRP A 10 -1.75 -10.88 21.48
N CYS A 11 -2.72 -10.22 20.86
CA CYS A 11 -2.60 -8.85 20.37
C CYS A 11 -3.88 -8.07 20.68
N ILE A 12 -3.79 -6.75 20.67
CA ILE A 12 -4.93 -5.83 20.71
C ILE A 12 -4.94 -5.12 19.37
N VAL A 13 -6.10 -5.05 18.75
CA VAL A 13 -6.30 -4.46 17.43
C VAL A 13 -7.32 -3.34 17.52
N ARG A 14 -7.19 -2.34 16.66
CA ARG A 14 -8.09 -1.19 16.53
C ARG A 14 -8.55 -1.06 15.08
N LEU A 15 -9.76 -0.55 14.89
CA LEU A 15 -10.23 -0.14 13.57
C LEU A 15 -9.63 1.22 13.23
N GLY A 16 -8.98 1.34 12.06
CA GLY A 16 -8.46 2.58 11.52
C GLY A 16 -9.54 3.46 10.89
N GLU A 17 -9.16 4.69 10.52
CA GLU A 17 -10.03 5.60 9.76
C GLU A 17 -10.28 5.11 8.32
N ASP A 18 -9.37 4.29 7.82
CA ASP A 18 -9.41 3.59 6.53
C ASP A 18 -10.30 2.33 6.53
N HIS A 19 -11.04 2.10 7.62
CA HIS A 19 -11.86 0.90 7.84
C HIS A 19 -11.09 -0.43 7.88
N ASN A 20 -9.75 -0.39 7.95
CA ASN A 20 -8.91 -1.56 8.12
C ASN A 20 -8.58 -1.82 9.60
N TRP A 21 -8.16 -3.05 9.90
CA TRP A 21 -7.75 -3.41 11.26
C TRP A 21 -6.24 -3.32 11.42
N TRP A 22 -5.82 -2.59 12.45
CA TRP A 22 -4.43 -2.34 12.77
C TRP A 22 -4.08 -2.88 14.16
N VAL A 23 -2.89 -3.41 14.32
CA VAL A 23 -2.39 -3.89 15.62
C VAL A 23 -1.95 -2.68 16.45
N ASP A 24 -2.41 -2.63 17.69
CA ASP A 24 -2.16 -1.54 18.63
C ASP A 24 -1.21 -1.98 19.76
N GLU A 25 -1.39 -3.21 20.26
CA GLU A 25 -0.49 -3.81 21.25
C GLU A 25 -0.23 -5.28 20.95
N VAL A 26 0.97 -5.75 21.28
CA VAL A 26 1.40 -7.13 21.10
C VAL A 26 1.99 -7.69 22.39
N SER A 27 1.90 -9.02 22.55
CA SER A 27 2.52 -9.71 23.68
C SER A 27 4.06 -9.72 23.63
N ASP A 28 4.66 -9.53 22.45
CA ASP A 28 6.12 -9.55 22.23
C ASP A 28 6.59 -8.31 21.44
N PRO A 29 6.70 -7.14 22.09
CA PRO A 29 7.11 -5.89 21.45
C PRO A 29 8.61 -5.85 21.09
N VAL A 30 9.37 -6.91 21.37
CA VAL A 30 10.80 -6.98 21.02
C VAL A 30 10.98 -7.48 19.59
N ARG A 31 10.09 -8.37 19.14
CA ARG A 31 10.15 -8.98 17.80
C ARG A 31 9.15 -8.42 16.82
N TRP A 32 8.11 -7.76 17.33
CA TRP A 32 7.03 -7.20 16.53
C TRP A 32 7.03 -5.70 16.71
N ASP A 33 7.21 -4.98 15.61
CA ASP A 33 6.86 -3.58 15.55
C ASP A 33 5.34 -3.46 15.38
N VAL A 34 4.72 -2.58 16.15
CA VAL A 34 3.27 -2.32 16.06
C VAL A 34 2.98 -1.19 15.08
N ASP A 35 3.97 -0.37 14.74
CA ASP A 35 3.79 0.73 13.82
C ASP A 35 3.60 0.20 12.39
N GLY A 36 2.46 0.52 11.78
CA GLY A 36 2.08 0.00 10.46
C GLY A 36 1.74 -1.49 10.41
N LEU A 37 1.63 -2.20 11.55
CA LEU A 37 1.29 -3.62 11.55
C LEU A 37 -0.21 -3.82 11.34
N SER A 38 -0.57 -4.34 10.18
CA SER A 38 -1.96 -4.65 9.81
C SER A 38 -2.37 -6.06 10.21
N ILE A 39 -3.68 -6.31 10.32
CA ILE A 39 -4.24 -7.64 10.54
C ILE A 39 -5.45 -7.86 9.65
N ILE A 40 -5.52 -9.04 9.04
CA ILE A 40 -6.59 -9.42 8.12
C ILE A 40 -7.81 -9.84 8.93
N ASP A 41 -8.96 -9.24 8.63
CA ASP A 41 -10.22 -9.61 9.25
C ASP A 41 -10.86 -10.86 8.61
N PRO A 42 -11.81 -11.53 9.27
CA PRO A 42 -12.42 -12.76 8.76
C PRO A 42 -13.08 -12.62 7.38
N ARG A 43 -13.58 -11.43 7.01
CA ARG A 43 -14.19 -11.17 5.70
C ARG A 43 -13.14 -11.01 4.62
N GLN A 44 -12.08 -10.23 4.90
CA GLN A 44 -10.92 -10.11 4.02
C GLN A 44 -10.29 -11.49 3.78
N MET A 45 -10.15 -12.32 4.82
CA MET A 45 -9.64 -13.69 4.67
C MET A 45 -10.54 -14.56 3.79
N ALA A 46 -11.86 -14.49 3.98
CA ALA A 46 -12.80 -15.23 3.12
C ALA A 46 -12.66 -14.83 1.65
N HIS A 47 -12.49 -13.53 1.36
CA HIS A 47 -12.26 -13.05 0.01
C HIS A 47 -10.93 -13.56 -0.58
N LEU A 48 -9.84 -13.54 0.21
CA LEU A 48 -8.57 -14.11 -0.23
C LEU A 48 -8.68 -15.61 -0.55
N ILE A 49 -9.46 -16.38 0.22
CA ILE A 49 -9.73 -17.79 -0.05
C ILE A 49 -10.42 -17.97 -1.40
N GLU A 50 -11.37 -17.10 -1.74
CA GLU A 50 -12.06 -17.12 -3.04
C GLU A 50 -11.09 -16.81 -4.19
N LEU A 51 -10.19 -15.84 -4.01
CA LEU A 51 -9.19 -15.44 -5.01
C LEU A 51 -8.12 -16.51 -5.27
N VAL A 52 -7.73 -17.29 -4.24
CA VAL A 52 -6.73 -18.37 -4.41
C VAL A 52 -7.33 -19.66 -4.94
N GLU A 53 -8.65 -19.84 -4.92
CA GLU A 53 -9.29 -21.07 -5.37
C GLU A 53 -8.96 -21.43 -6.83
N PRO A 54 -8.99 -20.50 -7.81
CA PRO A 54 -8.56 -20.77 -9.19
C PRO A 54 -7.06 -21.09 -9.30
N LEU A 55 -6.23 -20.59 -8.39
CA LEU A 55 -4.78 -20.83 -8.40
C LEU A 55 -4.41 -22.27 -8.02
N ARG A 56 -5.33 -23.04 -7.45
CA ARG A 56 -5.11 -24.47 -7.12
C ARG A 56 -4.72 -25.29 -8.34
N ASP A 57 -5.32 -25.02 -9.50
CA ASP A 57 -4.98 -25.70 -10.76
C ASP A 57 -3.57 -25.36 -11.26
N TYR A 58 -2.99 -24.25 -10.79
CA TYR A 58 -1.66 -23.75 -11.17
C TYR A 58 -0.56 -24.03 -10.15
N GLY A 59 -0.89 -24.82 -9.11
CA GLY A 59 0.05 -25.30 -8.10
C GLY A 59 0.04 -24.51 -6.79
N PHE A 60 -1.04 -23.78 -6.48
CA PHE A 60 -1.22 -23.16 -5.17
C PHE A 60 -1.19 -24.21 -4.05
N ASP A 61 -0.57 -23.84 -2.94
CA ASP A 61 -0.32 -24.70 -1.78
C ASP A 61 -0.95 -24.05 -0.55
N GLN A 62 -1.97 -24.70 0.01
CA GLN A 62 -2.68 -24.21 1.18
C GLN A 62 -1.79 -24.20 2.41
N ASP A 63 -0.86 -25.16 2.53
CA ASP A 63 0.03 -25.25 3.69
C ASP A 63 0.96 -24.03 3.77
N THR A 64 1.40 -23.49 2.61
CA THR A 64 2.19 -22.25 2.54
C THR A 64 1.39 -21.05 3.02
N MET A 65 0.11 -20.95 2.62
CA MET A 65 -0.76 -19.87 3.09
C MET A 65 -1.06 -19.98 4.58
N GLU A 66 -1.32 -21.19 5.08
CA GLU A 66 -1.55 -21.41 6.51
C GLU A 66 -0.31 -21.09 7.36
N ALA A 67 0.88 -21.43 6.87
CA ALA A 67 2.13 -21.15 7.57
C ALA A 67 2.44 -19.64 7.64
N ALA A 68 1.98 -18.86 6.66
CA ALA A 68 2.19 -17.42 6.57
C ALA A 68 1.41 -16.60 7.60
N PHE A 69 0.34 -17.16 8.18
CA PHE A 69 -0.54 -16.42 9.09
C PHE A 69 -0.56 -16.99 10.51
N ILE A 70 -0.52 -16.08 11.48
CA ILE A 70 -0.82 -16.36 12.88
C ILE A 70 -2.29 -16.04 13.12
N LEU A 71 -3.07 -17.05 13.47
CA LEU A 71 -4.51 -16.90 13.66
C LEU A 71 -4.89 -16.51 15.09
N PHE A 72 -5.90 -15.66 15.18
CA PHE A 72 -6.44 -15.16 16.42
C PHE A 72 -7.97 -15.26 16.48
N ARG A 73 -8.46 -15.51 17.70
CA ARG A 73 -9.87 -15.47 18.05
C ARG A 73 -10.14 -14.27 18.96
N ILE A 74 -11.32 -13.67 18.84
CA ILE A 74 -11.77 -12.62 19.76
C ILE A 74 -11.88 -13.19 21.18
N GLU A 75 -11.13 -12.61 22.12
CA GLU A 75 -11.19 -12.97 23.54
C GLU A 75 -12.15 -12.03 24.29
N ARG A 76 -11.98 -10.71 24.10
CA ARG A 76 -12.78 -9.68 24.75
C ARG A 76 -12.66 -8.34 24.02
N GLU A 77 -13.68 -7.50 24.16
CA GLU A 77 -13.58 -6.09 23.76
C GLU A 77 -12.73 -5.33 24.79
N ALA A 78 -11.82 -4.48 24.31
CA ALA A 78 -10.91 -3.69 25.13
C ALA A 78 -11.37 -2.23 25.31
N GLY A 79 -12.54 -1.86 24.76
CA GLY A 79 -13.08 -0.50 24.77
C GLY A 79 -12.54 0.35 23.60
N GLU A 80 -13.19 1.49 23.31
CA GLU A 80 -12.72 2.46 22.29
C GLU A 80 -12.44 1.85 20.89
N GLN A 81 -13.31 0.97 20.40
CA GLN A 81 -13.14 0.22 19.14
C GLN A 81 -11.89 -0.69 19.10
N ARG A 82 -11.33 -1.01 20.28
CA ARG A 82 -10.25 -1.98 20.42
C ARG A 82 -10.78 -3.35 20.80
N VAL A 83 -10.18 -4.38 20.22
CA VAL A 83 -10.51 -5.77 20.48
C VAL A 83 -9.26 -6.52 20.88
N ARG A 84 -9.35 -7.29 21.97
CA ARG A 84 -8.28 -8.20 22.38
C ARG A 84 -8.47 -9.55 21.71
N LEU A 85 -7.41 -9.97 21.06
CA LEU A 85 -7.30 -11.19 20.29
C LEU A 85 -6.37 -12.17 20.98
N LYS A 86 -6.73 -13.46 20.93
CA LYS A 86 -5.94 -14.55 21.51
C LYS A 86 -5.57 -15.55 20.43
N ARG A 87 -4.29 -15.95 20.41
CA ARG A 87 -3.80 -16.89 19.41
C ARG A 87 -4.51 -18.23 19.51
N VAL A 88 -4.85 -18.79 18.35
CA VAL A 88 -5.35 -20.15 18.17
C VAL A 88 -4.45 -20.92 17.21
N LYS A 89 -4.61 -22.24 17.18
CA LYS A 89 -3.92 -23.14 16.24
C LYS A 89 -4.96 -23.89 15.41
N ASP A 90 -5.96 -23.14 14.98
CA ASP A 90 -7.01 -23.63 14.10
C ASP A 90 -6.57 -23.40 12.64
N SER A 91 -7.28 -23.99 11.68
CA SER A 91 -7.08 -23.75 10.24
C SER A 91 -8.18 -22.79 9.76
N PHE A 92 -7.84 -21.79 8.94
CA PHE A 92 -8.87 -20.91 8.35
C PHE A 92 -9.52 -21.49 7.09
N PHE A 93 -8.99 -22.59 6.54
CA PHE A 93 -9.64 -23.34 5.46
C PHE A 93 -10.68 -24.34 5.98
N GLU A 94 -10.41 -24.96 7.14
CA GLU A 94 -11.30 -25.99 7.71
C GLU A 94 -12.27 -25.44 8.76
N SER A 95 -11.96 -24.29 9.38
CA SER A 95 -12.79 -23.71 10.44
C SER A 95 -13.85 -22.77 9.90
N GLU A 96 -15.10 -22.96 10.33
CA GLU A 96 -16.20 -22.00 10.11
C GLU A 96 -16.15 -20.81 11.10
N GLU A 97 -15.19 -20.80 12.02
CA GLU A 97 -15.05 -19.71 12.99
C GLU A 97 -14.46 -18.45 12.34
N LYS A 98 -14.94 -17.29 12.81
CA LYS A 98 -14.43 -15.99 12.38
C LYS A 98 -13.08 -15.70 13.06
N LEU A 99 -12.00 -16.01 12.36
CA LEU A 99 -10.63 -15.82 12.82
C LEU A 99 -9.98 -14.61 12.15
N PHE A 100 -9.20 -13.86 12.92
CA PHE A 100 -8.30 -12.83 12.40
C PHE A 100 -6.96 -13.47 12.05
N ALA A 101 -6.31 -12.96 11.01
CA ALA A 101 -5.04 -13.49 10.51
C ALA A 101 -3.98 -12.39 10.48
N LEU A 102 -2.90 -12.59 11.23
CA LEU A 102 -1.75 -11.70 11.23
C LEU A 102 -0.64 -12.32 10.38
N ALA A 103 -0.11 -11.59 9.40
CA ALA A 103 1.03 -12.05 8.61
C ALA A 103 2.28 -12.24 9.50
N ASP A 104 3.00 -13.34 9.33
CA ASP A 104 4.28 -13.59 10.02
C ASP A 104 5.42 -12.86 9.30
N ILE A 105 5.52 -11.55 9.57
CA ILE A 105 6.52 -10.63 8.99
C ILE A 105 7.77 -10.47 9.87
N VAL A 106 7.98 -11.34 10.86
CA VAL A 106 9.15 -11.24 11.76
C VAL A 106 10.47 -11.37 11.00
N ASP A 107 10.45 -12.11 9.89
CA ASP A 107 11.55 -12.22 8.93
C ASP A 107 11.01 -11.83 7.55
N GLU A 108 11.20 -10.57 7.16
CA GLU A 108 10.67 -10.03 5.90
C GLU A 108 11.33 -10.65 4.66
N GLU A 109 12.55 -11.19 4.76
CA GLU A 109 13.29 -11.75 3.62
C GLU A 109 13.11 -13.27 3.48
N ASN A 110 13.03 -14.01 4.59
CA ASN A 110 13.00 -15.48 4.59
C ASN A 110 11.88 -16.05 5.47
N GLY A 111 10.88 -15.23 5.81
CA GLY A 111 9.76 -15.62 6.63
C GLY A 111 8.68 -16.38 5.84
N PRO A 112 7.77 -17.06 6.55
CA PRO A 112 6.65 -17.78 5.93
C PRO A 112 5.76 -16.88 5.06
N TYR A 113 5.63 -15.60 5.41
CA TYR A 113 4.86 -14.65 4.63
C TYR A 113 5.56 -14.26 3.32
N ALA A 114 6.89 -14.07 3.33
CA ALA A 114 7.66 -13.83 2.11
C ALA A 114 7.59 -15.02 1.14
N ASP A 115 7.67 -16.24 1.67
CA ASP A 115 7.48 -17.48 0.90
C ASP A 115 6.07 -17.55 0.27
N LEU A 116 5.04 -17.06 0.96
CA LEU A 116 3.68 -16.98 0.41
C LEU A 116 3.60 -15.98 -0.74
N LEU A 117 4.18 -14.78 -0.61
CA LEU A 117 4.15 -13.77 -1.67
C LEU A 117 4.80 -14.30 -2.96
N ASP A 118 6.00 -14.87 -2.87
CA ASP A 118 6.69 -15.50 -4.01
C ASP A 118 5.87 -16.66 -4.61
N HIS A 119 5.25 -17.49 -3.76
CA HIS A 119 4.41 -18.58 -4.22
C HIS A 119 3.16 -18.10 -4.96
N LEU A 120 2.47 -17.08 -4.44
CA LEU A 120 1.30 -16.47 -5.07
C LEU A 120 1.66 -15.83 -6.41
N THR A 121 2.74 -15.06 -6.48
CA THR A 121 3.20 -14.43 -7.73
C THR A 121 3.50 -15.48 -8.79
N ARG A 122 4.20 -16.56 -8.44
CA ARG A 122 4.45 -17.68 -9.37
C ARG A 122 3.18 -18.36 -9.85
N CYS A 123 2.21 -18.58 -8.97
CA CYS A 123 0.94 -19.18 -9.34
C CYS A 123 0.13 -18.25 -10.26
N ARG A 124 0.06 -16.96 -9.92
CA ARG A 124 -0.63 -15.94 -10.72
C ARG A 124 -0.02 -15.80 -12.11
N VAL A 125 1.30 -15.70 -12.22
CA VAL A 125 1.99 -15.60 -13.53
C VAL A 125 1.74 -16.82 -14.41
N LYS A 126 1.69 -18.03 -13.84
CA LYS A 126 1.30 -19.23 -14.60
C LYS A 126 -0.14 -19.14 -15.10
N MET A 127 -1.07 -18.76 -14.23
CA MET A 127 -2.48 -18.57 -14.59
C MET A 127 -2.64 -17.53 -15.70
N LEU A 128 -2.00 -16.36 -15.58
CA LEU A 128 -2.05 -15.30 -16.57
C LEU A 128 -1.47 -15.73 -17.92
N ASN A 129 -0.34 -16.44 -17.92
CA ASN A 129 0.26 -16.98 -19.13
C ASN A 129 -0.58 -18.06 -19.83
N ASP A 130 -1.45 -18.76 -19.09
CA ASP A 130 -2.34 -19.77 -19.65
C ASP A 130 -3.67 -19.17 -20.14
N ILE A 131 -4.17 -18.12 -19.47
CA ILE A 131 -5.38 -17.37 -19.87
C ILE A 131 -5.09 -16.48 -21.08
N PHE A 132 -4.03 -15.68 -21.01
CA PHE A 132 -3.68 -14.70 -22.02
C PHE A 132 -2.63 -15.24 -22.99
N LYS A 133 -2.78 -14.90 -24.27
CA LYS A 133 -1.81 -15.24 -25.31
C LYS A 133 -0.88 -14.07 -25.55
N PHE A 134 0.10 -13.91 -24.67
CA PHE A 134 1.13 -12.90 -24.82
C PHE A 134 2.06 -13.19 -26.01
N GLU A 135 2.64 -12.13 -26.60
CA GLU A 135 3.71 -12.26 -27.61
C GLU A 135 5.01 -12.78 -26.98
N SER A 136 5.29 -12.35 -25.75
CA SER A 136 6.33 -12.85 -24.85
C SER A 136 5.69 -13.25 -23.51
N LYS A 137 6.07 -14.40 -22.97
CA LYS A 137 5.54 -14.85 -21.68
C LYS A 137 5.89 -13.86 -20.58
N LEU A 138 4.91 -13.52 -19.76
CA LEU A 138 5.09 -12.74 -18.55
C LEU A 138 6.00 -13.50 -17.59
N THR A 139 7.00 -12.83 -17.04
CA THR A 139 7.92 -13.40 -16.05
C THR A 139 7.53 -13.01 -14.63
N VAL A 140 8.00 -13.80 -13.66
CA VAL A 140 7.78 -13.51 -12.23
C VAL A 140 8.48 -12.22 -11.83
N ASP A 141 9.71 -12.05 -12.30
CA ASP A 141 10.54 -10.87 -12.01
C ASP A 141 9.87 -9.57 -12.48
N GLU A 142 9.24 -9.55 -13.67
CA GLU A 142 8.52 -8.37 -14.18
C GLU A 142 7.35 -7.97 -13.27
N VAL A 143 6.51 -8.92 -12.86
CA VAL A 143 5.37 -8.65 -11.98
C VAL A 143 5.82 -8.23 -10.58
N GLU A 144 6.87 -8.86 -10.06
CA GLU A 144 7.44 -8.53 -8.76
C GLU A 144 8.04 -7.11 -8.75
N ASP A 145 8.73 -6.72 -9.83
CA ASP A 145 9.30 -5.39 -9.97
C ASP A 145 8.20 -4.31 -10.04
N GLU A 146 7.13 -4.53 -10.82
CA GLU A 146 5.99 -3.59 -10.87
C GLU A 146 5.32 -3.42 -9.50
N ILE A 147 5.02 -4.52 -8.81
CA ILE A 147 4.40 -4.47 -7.48
C ILE A 147 5.33 -3.76 -6.47
N ARG A 148 6.64 -3.98 -6.54
CA ARG A 148 7.60 -3.26 -5.69
C ARG A 148 7.66 -1.77 -5.97
N GLU A 149 7.53 -1.36 -7.23
CA GLU A 149 7.50 0.05 -7.59
C GLU A 149 6.27 0.75 -6.97
N ASP A 150 5.09 0.12 -7.04
CA ASP A 150 3.85 0.63 -6.43
C ASP A 150 3.92 0.68 -4.90
N GLN A 151 4.49 -0.37 -4.28
CA GLN A 151 4.70 -0.41 -2.85
C GLN A 151 5.69 0.68 -2.40
N ASN A 152 6.76 0.90 -3.15
CA ASN A 152 7.75 1.94 -2.86
C ASN A 152 7.16 3.35 -3.05
N ALA A 153 6.28 3.55 -4.05
CA ALA A 153 5.55 4.81 -4.21
C ALA A 153 4.69 5.09 -2.97
N SER A 154 3.94 4.09 -2.49
CA SER A 154 3.12 4.20 -1.27
C SER A 154 3.97 4.48 -0.02
N PHE A 155 5.15 3.86 0.07
CA PHE A 155 6.10 4.13 1.15
C PHE A 155 6.65 5.56 1.12
N ILE A 156 6.98 6.09 -0.06
CA ILE A 156 7.43 7.48 -0.24
C ILE A 156 6.32 8.48 0.16
N GLU A 157 5.07 8.13 -0.09
CA GLU A 157 3.90 8.90 0.36
C GLU A 157 3.60 8.77 1.87
N GLY A 158 4.30 7.88 2.56
CA GLY A 158 4.12 7.62 4.00
C GLY A 158 2.86 6.85 4.34
N LYS A 159 2.27 6.13 3.38
CA LYS A 159 1.10 5.27 3.59
C LYS A 159 1.56 3.88 4.01
N ALA A 160 1.03 3.38 5.13
CA ALA A 160 1.21 1.98 5.51
C ALA A 160 0.33 1.10 4.62
N ILE A 161 0.94 0.12 3.94
CA ILE A 161 0.21 -0.82 3.09
C ILE A 161 -0.39 -1.90 3.97
N HIS A 162 -1.68 -2.16 3.80
CA HIS A 162 -2.33 -3.24 4.53
C HIS A 162 -1.97 -4.59 3.90
N THR A 163 -1.70 -5.62 4.71
CA THR A 163 -1.35 -6.98 4.25
C THR A 163 -2.39 -7.56 3.29
N PHE A 164 -3.67 -7.25 3.50
CA PHE A 164 -4.73 -7.59 2.55
C PHE A 164 -4.53 -6.95 1.16
N GLU A 165 -4.18 -5.66 1.10
CA GLU A 165 -3.98 -4.93 -0.16
C GLU A 165 -2.76 -5.49 -0.91
N GLU A 166 -1.69 -5.83 -0.19
CA GLU A 166 -0.51 -6.46 -0.77
C GLU A 166 -0.84 -7.82 -1.42
N LEU A 167 -1.63 -8.66 -0.74
CA LEU A 167 -2.07 -9.93 -1.30
C LEU A 167 -3.00 -9.75 -2.48
N CYS A 168 -3.94 -8.79 -2.41
CA CYS A 168 -4.83 -8.47 -3.52
C CYS A 168 -4.06 -7.92 -4.72
N ALA A 169 -3.03 -7.10 -4.50
CA ALA A 169 -2.18 -6.58 -5.57
C ALA A 169 -1.55 -7.71 -6.39
N ILE A 170 -1.17 -8.82 -5.76
CA ILE A 170 -0.67 -10.01 -6.46
C ILE A 170 -1.82 -10.81 -7.09
N LEU A 171 -2.86 -11.10 -6.32
CA LEU A 171 -3.94 -12.02 -6.74
C LEU A 171 -4.81 -11.45 -7.86
N ASP A 172 -5.03 -10.15 -7.86
CA ASP A 172 -5.80 -9.42 -8.87
C ASP A 172 -4.93 -8.76 -9.93
N TYR A 173 -3.59 -8.96 -9.88
CA TYR A 173 -2.68 -8.41 -10.89
C TYR A 173 -3.12 -8.78 -12.31
N VAL A 174 -3.26 -7.77 -13.16
CA VAL A 174 -3.52 -7.91 -14.59
C VAL A 174 -2.52 -7.01 -15.33
N PRO A 175 -1.80 -7.54 -16.35
CA PRO A 175 -0.87 -6.72 -17.12
C PRO A 175 -1.56 -5.55 -17.82
N ALA A 176 -0.89 -4.40 -17.88
CA ALA A 176 -1.42 -3.21 -18.53
C ALA A 176 -1.89 -3.49 -19.97
N GLY A 177 -3.13 -3.09 -20.29
CA GLY A 177 -3.76 -3.33 -21.59
C GLY A 177 -4.47 -4.68 -21.74
N TRP A 178 -4.45 -5.53 -20.72
CA TRP A 178 -5.28 -6.75 -20.60
C TRP A 178 -6.34 -6.64 -19.51
N GLU A 179 -6.46 -5.47 -18.90
CA GLU A 179 -7.65 -5.09 -18.11
C GLU A 179 -8.85 -5.36 -19.01
N SER A 180 -9.68 -6.33 -18.61
CA SER A 180 -10.88 -6.63 -19.38
C SER A 180 -11.73 -5.35 -19.39
N GLU A 181 -12.27 -4.96 -20.54
CA GLU A 181 -13.32 -3.92 -20.61
C GLU A 181 -14.55 -4.31 -19.77
N GLU A 182 -14.62 -5.56 -19.28
CA GLU A 182 -15.59 -6.06 -18.29
C GLU A 182 -15.20 -5.78 -16.82
N GLY A 183 -14.08 -5.08 -16.57
CA GLY A 183 -13.61 -4.64 -15.25
C GLY A 183 -14.02 -3.21 -14.87
N GLU A 184 -14.86 -2.55 -15.68
CA GLU A 184 -15.47 -1.26 -15.34
C GLU A 184 -16.73 -1.38 -14.44
N ASP A 185 -16.96 -2.53 -13.80
CA ASP A 185 -18.03 -2.70 -12.80
C ASP A 185 -17.50 -2.86 -11.36
N SER A 186 -16.55 -2.01 -10.97
CA SER A 186 -16.30 -1.73 -9.54
C SER A 186 -15.95 -0.27 -9.26
N GLY A 187 -16.59 0.65 -10.00
CA GLY A 187 -16.66 2.05 -9.61
C GLY A 187 -16.34 3.06 -10.71
N LYS A 188 -17.23 3.14 -11.71
CA LYS A 188 -17.70 4.38 -12.37
C LYS A 188 -18.64 3.98 -13.51
N SER A 189 -19.90 3.72 -13.17
CA SER A 189 -20.97 3.88 -14.14
C SER A 189 -21.01 5.37 -14.52
N ASP A 190 -20.33 5.74 -15.59
CA ASP A 190 -20.66 6.93 -16.39
C ASP A 190 -21.89 6.58 -17.26
N GLU A 191 -22.91 5.99 -16.62
CA GLU A 191 -24.26 5.97 -17.14
C GLU A 191 -24.81 7.36 -16.87
N ASP A 192 -25.16 8.06 -17.96
CA ASP A 192 -25.92 9.30 -17.97
C ASP A 192 -26.87 9.37 -16.77
N ILE A 193 -26.49 10.13 -15.74
CA ILE A 193 -27.39 10.47 -14.64
C ILE A 193 -28.47 11.33 -15.30
N ASP A 194 -29.61 10.71 -15.61
CA ASP A 194 -30.81 11.42 -16.04
C ASP A 194 -31.10 12.48 -14.98
N ASP A 195 -31.36 13.73 -15.39
CA ASP A 195 -31.63 14.88 -14.52
C ASP A 195 -32.77 14.61 -13.50
N GLU A 196 -33.52 13.51 -13.67
CA GLU A 196 -34.61 13.06 -12.80
C GLU A 196 -34.15 12.36 -11.49
N ASP A 197 -32.89 11.92 -11.37
CA ASP A 197 -32.36 11.24 -10.18
C ASP A 197 -31.45 12.13 -9.29
N LEU A 198 -31.24 13.40 -9.65
CA LEU A 198 -30.70 14.40 -8.72
C LEU A 198 -31.79 14.82 -7.72
N PRO A 199 -31.51 14.85 -6.40
CA PRO A 199 -32.47 15.39 -5.44
C PRO A 199 -32.78 16.85 -5.78
N GLU A 200 -34.06 17.19 -5.97
CA GLU A 200 -34.50 18.57 -6.17
C GLU A 200 -34.01 19.42 -4.98
N LEU A 201 -32.99 20.25 -5.21
CA LEU A 201 -32.51 21.20 -4.22
C LEU A 201 -33.66 22.17 -3.90
N ASP A 202 -34.04 22.27 -2.63
CA ASP A 202 -35.03 23.24 -2.18
C ASP A 202 -34.54 24.66 -2.54
N ALA A 203 -35.47 25.57 -2.88
CA ALA A 203 -35.13 26.92 -3.35
C ALA A 203 -34.22 27.73 -2.40
N ASP A 204 -34.23 27.39 -1.11
CA ASP A 204 -33.36 27.99 -0.08
C ASP A 204 -31.88 27.56 -0.19
N GLU A 205 -31.59 26.40 -0.78
CA GLU A 205 -30.23 25.87 -0.98
C GLU A 205 -29.62 26.38 -2.30
N GLU A 206 -30.46 26.58 -3.33
CA GLU A 206 -30.07 27.22 -4.59
C GLU A 206 -29.67 28.70 -4.41
N GLU A 207 -30.36 29.46 -3.56
CA GLU A 207 -30.00 30.87 -3.28
C GLU A 207 -28.70 31.00 -2.47
N ARG A 208 -28.36 29.98 -1.66
CA ARG A 208 -27.08 29.93 -0.93
C ARG A 208 -25.91 29.64 -1.85
N LEU A 209 -26.06 28.70 -2.79
CA LEU A 209 -25.03 28.43 -3.82
C LEU A 209 -24.83 29.61 -4.77
N LYS A 210 -25.89 30.32 -5.17
CA LYS A 210 -25.80 31.50 -6.06
C LYS A 210 -25.07 32.70 -5.43
N ASN A 211 -25.00 32.76 -4.09
CA ASN A 211 -24.35 33.86 -3.36
C ASN A 211 -22.94 33.50 -2.85
N ASP A 212 -22.46 32.28 -3.09
CA ASP A 212 -21.11 31.90 -2.70
C ASP A 212 -20.10 32.40 -3.74
N GLN A 213 -19.51 33.57 -3.46
CA GLN A 213 -18.45 34.15 -4.28
C GLN A 213 -17.13 33.36 -4.21
N SER A 214 -17.06 32.27 -3.44
CA SER A 214 -15.93 31.33 -3.47
C SER A 214 -15.92 30.42 -4.70
N LEU A 215 -17.00 30.38 -5.48
CA LEU A 215 -17.16 29.54 -6.68
C LEU A 215 -16.98 30.32 -7.99
N LYS A 216 -16.41 31.54 -7.91
CA LYS A 216 -15.75 32.20 -9.03
C LYS A 216 -14.31 31.72 -9.08
N TRP A 217 -14.05 30.77 -9.97
CA TRP A 217 -12.70 30.48 -10.42
C TRP A 217 -12.12 31.77 -10.99
N ASP A 218 -10.98 32.21 -10.46
CA ASP A 218 -10.23 33.38 -10.94
C ASP A 218 -9.61 33.00 -12.30
N ASP A 219 -10.45 32.95 -13.32
CA ASP A 219 -10.07 32.85 -14.73
C ASP A 219 -9.99 34.27 -15.28
N ASP A 220 -8.86 34.93 -15.05
CA ASP A 220 -8.55 36.25 -15.61
C ASP A 220 -7.18 36.19 -16.31
N GLU A 221 -7.12 35.43 -17.41
CA GLU A 221 -6.25 35.75 -18.54
C GLU A 221 -7.04 36.55 -19.58
N GLU A 222 -7.02 37.89 -19.49
CA GLU A 222 -7.22 38.72 -20.68
C GLU A 222 -6.25 39.90 -20.72
N SER A 223 -5.53 39.95 -21.84
CA SER A 223 -4.59 40.97 -22.29
C SER A 223 -5.26 42.32 -22.51
N ASP A 224 -4.72 43.42 -21.97
CA ASP A 224 -4.43 44.61 -22.80
C ASP A 224 -3.46 45.61 -22.15
N ASP A 225 -2.77 46.32 -23.06
CA ASP A 225 -1.87 47.48 -22.95
C ASP A 225 -1.91 48.36 -21.68
N GLU A 226 -0.72 48.77 -21.19
CA GLU A 226 -0.36 50.21 -21.11
C GLU A 226 1.08 50.48 -20.56
N GLU A 227 1.84 51.21 -21.40
CA GLU A 227 2.83 52.26 -21.10
C GLU A 227 4.19 51.97 -20.41
N LYS A 228 5.25 52.17 -21.21
CA LYS A 228 6.61 52.54 -20.75
C LYS A 228 6.61 53.91 -20.06
N PRO A 229 7.58 54.15 -19.15
CA PRO A 229 8.58 55.17 -19.50
C PRO A 229 10.03 54.78 -19.18
N LYS A 230 10.93 55.46 -19.91
CA LYS A 230 12.40 55.37 -19.93
C LYS A 230 13.09 56.12 -18.78
N GLY A 231 14.32 55.72 -18.48
CA GLY A 231 15.40 56.52 -17.86
C GLY A 231 16.56 55.60 -17.43
N ASP A 232 17.49 55.23 -18.31
CA ASP A 232 18.79 55.90 -18.58
C ASP A 232 19.70 55.94 -17.33
N ASP A 233 20.76 55.11 -17.30
CA ASP A 233 22.18 55.56 -17.26
C ASP A 233 23.12 54.35 -17.05
N ASP A 234 24.16 54.29 -17.90
CA ASP A 234 25.56 53.90 -17.62
C ASP A 234 25.91 52.57 -16.91
N ASP A 235 27.00 51.86 -17.18
CA ASP A 235 28.04 51.86 -18.21
C ASP A 235 28.89 50.62 -17.89
N GLU A 236 29.51 50.07 -18.93
CA GLU A 236 30.75 49.28 -18.99
C GLU A 236 31.21 48.30 -17.88
N GLU A 237 31.49 47.09 -18.37
CA GLU A 237 32.39 46.05 -17.85
C GLU A 237 33.69 46.59 -17.24
N LYS A 238 34.21 45.91 -16.20
CA LYS A 238 35.59 45.39 -16.22
C LYS A 238 35.94 44.40 -15.11
N GLU A 239 36.70 43.42 -15.57
CA GLU A 239 37.44 42.36 -14.89
C GLU A 239 38.47 42.87 -13.87
N ASP A 240 38.74 42.06 -12.84
CA ASP A 240 40.08 41.66 -12.38
C ASP A 240 39.88 40.71 -11.17
N SER A 241 40.19 39.42 -11.26
CA SER A 241 41.51 38.77 -11.25
C SER A 241 42.10 38.53 -9.85
N ASP A 242 42.55 37.29 -9.67
CA ASP A 242 43.45 36.74 -8.65
C ASP A 242 43.00 36.59 -7.18
N SER A 243 42.87 35.33 -6.73
CA SER A 243 43.99 34.70 -6.03
C SER A 243 43.82 33.18 -5.92
N ASP A 244 44.86 32.49 -6.42
CA ASP A 244 45.19 31.06 -6.33
C ASP A 244 45.37 30.49 -4.91
N ASP A 245 45.39 29.15 -4.89
CA ASP A 245 46.16 28.22 -4.02
C ASP A 245 45.67 28.03 -2.56
N ASP A 246 45.66 26.83 -1.97
CA ASP A 246 46.43 25.62 -2.25
C ASP A 246 45.72 24.39 -1.64
N ASP A 247 45.91 23.25 -2.31
CA ASP A 247 45.41 21.92 -2.03
C ASP A 247 46.47 21.20 -1.16
N ASP A 248 46.17 20.83 0.10
CA ASP A 248 47.04 19.84 0.76
C ASP A 248 46.31 18.90 1.72
N LYS A 249 46.52 17.62 1.45
CA LYS A 249 45.92 16.42 2.05
C LYS A 249 46.75 15.96 3.27
N PRO A 250 46.47 14.81 3.91
CA PRO A 250 46.33 14.73 5.37
C PRO A 250 47.59 14.26 6.12
N LYS A 251 47.83 14.81 7.32
CA LYS A 251 48.89 14.35 8.24
C LYS A 251 48.39 13.28 9.22
N LYS A 252 48.95 12.08 9.11
CA LYS A 252 49.00 11.08 10.20
C LYS A 252 49.96 11.55 11.30
N PRO A 253 49.75 11.14 12.57
CA PRO A 253 50.89 10.87 13.44
C PRO A 253 50.89 9.49 14.11
N ALA A 254 52.09 9.14 14.54
CA ALA A 254 52.63 7.84 14.91
C ALA A 254 52.16 7.18 16.24
N LYS A 255 52.24 5.84 16.23
CA LYS A 255 52.66 4.91 17.31
C LYS A 255 53.08 5.52 18.66
N ARG A 256 52.55 4.97 19.76
CA ARG A 256 53.32 4.61 20.96
C ARG A 256 52.86 3.30 21.61
N LYS A 257 53.86 2.49 21.97
CA LYS A 257 53.85 1.26 22.79
C LYS A 257 53.22 1.46 24.17
N ARG A 258 52.51 0.45 24.68
CA ARG A 258 52.96 -0.37 25.82
C ARG A 258 52.13 -1.62 25.96
#